data_AF-A0A7W1YST8-F1
#
_entry.id   AF-A0A7W1YST8-F1
#
_cell.length_a   1.000
_cell.length_b   1.000
_cell.length_c   1.000
_cell.angle_alpha   90.00
_cell.angle_beta   90.00
_cell.angle_gamma   90.00
#
_symmetry.space_group_name_H-M   'P 1'
#
loop_
_entity.id
_entity.type
_entity.pdbx_description
1 polymer ?
#
loop_
_entity_poly.entity_id
_entity_poly.type
_entity_poly.pdbx_seq_one_letter_code
_entity_poly.pdbx_strand_id
1 'polypeptide(L)'
;GQVILWDGLVAGVTAMTSLPLPWVFFLLYSAGVLLLYAGGALLARAAGLNGLGTIALLAMLTLRHRIAKTGVNTLEGYLHPRMIAFALGVLATAAFVRKRPVWAAAALAGATIVHPTTAVWFAMLLGVAALVAWPQWRVPLGALALAGAAVSIWAIAAGPLAARAVVMDQAWLSAIGTKDYLFPHEWPAYAWLFNLLPAAIAAFVLWRERGLAPEMRGLFAGALALTAFFLVTLPVVAMRYALAVQMQIPRVFWLAELTAFVALAMWLGRAGIARAGVALLVVLSVARGGAVLFGEKDGRLVSIDLPRDDWTDAMRWLRAQPADAHVLADPEHAWRYGSSVRVAGERDVFHEDVKDAAIAMYDRDVAMRVVERRTLTSDFPSRSLAAVRQLARDHDLDYLVSDQQYDLPLVYENATFRIYALAFRVSSFEFRVSR
;
A
#
# COMPACT_ATOMS: atom_id res chain seq x y z
N GLY A 1 -7.71 -0.59 19.67
CA GLY A 1 -7.57 0.80 19.19
C GLY A 1 -7.86 0.83 17.71
N GLN A 2 -8.62 1.81 17.21
CA GLN A 2 -8.75 2.01 15.76
C GLN A 2 -7.44 2.56 15.24
N VAL A 3 -6.76 1.82 14.35
CA VAL A 3 -5.48 2.26 13.78
C VAL A 3 -5.73 3.25 12.64
N ILE A 4 -6.83 3.07 11.87
CA ILE A 4 -7.24 3.97 10.78
C ILE A 4 -8.78 4.04 10.72
N LEU A 5 -9.35 5.22 10.42
CA LEU A 5 -10.79 5.41 10.22
C LEU A 5 -11.39 4.43 9.18
N TRP A 6 -10.59 4.06 8.18
CA TRP A 6 -10.92 3.07 7.16
C TRP A 6 -11.39 1.73 7.74
N ASP A 7 -10.75 1.24 8.80
CA ASP A 7 -11.10 -0.06 9.40
C ASP A 7 -12.50 -0.02 10.00
N GLY A 8 -12.84 1.10 10.65
CA GLY A 8 -14.20 1.36 11.15
C GLY A 8 -15.24 1.47 10.03
N LEU A 9 -14.88 2.08 8.90
CA LEU A 9 -15.75 2.16 7.72
C LEU A 9 -16.03 0.79 7.12
N VAL A 10 -15.00 -0.03 6.92
CA VAL A 10 -15.14 -1.40 6.41
C VAL A 10 -15.98 -2.24 7.37
N ALA A 11 -15.70 -2.17 8.68
CA ALA A 11 -16.48 -2.88 9.68
C ALA A 11 -17.95 -2.45 9.68
N GLY A 12 -18.20 -1.14 9.58
CA GLY A 12 -19.55 -0.57 9.45
C GLY A 12 -20.28 -1.08 8.20
N VAL A 13 -19.63 -1.08 7.03
CA VAL A 13 -20.20 -1.62 5.79
C VAL A 13 -20.49 -3.12 5.92
N THR A 14 -19.57 -3.87 6.52
CA THR A 14 -19.75 -5.32 6.77
C THR A 14 -20.96 -5.56 7.67
N ALA A 15 -21.08 -4.81 8.77
CA ALA A 15 -22.21 -4.91 9.70
C ALA A 15 -23.54 -4.49 9.05
N MET A 16 -23.56 -3.41 8.27
CA MET A 16 -24.77 -2.93 7.60
C MET A 16 -25.27 -3.85 6.49
N THR A 17 -24.36 -4.50 5.76
CA THR A 17 -24.71 -5.34 4.61
C THR A 17 -24.88 -6.81 4.96
N SER A 18 -24.37 -7.24 6.12
CA SER A 18 -24.26 -8.65 6.53
C SER A 18 -23.50 -9.52 5.51
N LEU A 19 -22.73 -8.91 4.61
CA LEU A 19 -21.92 -9.63 3.63
C LEU A 19 -20.65 -10.18 4.31
N PRO A 20 -20.17 -11.36 3.91
CA PRO A 20 -18.85 -11.83 4.32
C PRO A 20 -17.75 -10.83 3.92
N LEU A 21 -16.73 -10.68 4.76
CA LEU A 21 -15.62 -9.74 4.54
C LEU A 21 -14.97 -9.84 3.14
N PRO A 22 -14.74 -11.04 2.56
CA PRO A 22 -14.22 -11.14 1.19
C PRO A 22 -15.08 -10.46 0.14
N TRP A 23 -16.41 -10.49 0.28
CA TRP A 23 -17.33 -9.82 -0.64
C TRP A 23 -17.31 -8.31 -0.46
N VAL A 24 -17.26 -7.81 0.77
CA VAL A 24 -17.08 -6.38 1.04
C VAL A 24 -15.78 -5.89 0.42
N PHE A 25 -14.70 -6.66 0.57
CA PHE A 25 -13.41 -6.33 -0.03
C PHE A 25 -13.45 -6.32 -1.55
N PHE A 26 -14.08 -7.32 -2.17
CA PHE A 26 -14.27 -7.39 -3.60
C PHE A 26 -15.07 -6.21 -4.15
N LEU A 27 -16.17 -5.85 -3.50
CA LEU A 27 -17.03 -4.73 -3.92
C LEU A 27 -16.29 -3.39 -3.78
N LEU A 28 -15.63 -3.15 -2.65
CA LEU A 28 -14.85 -1.92 -2.44
C LEU A 28 -13.66 -1.83 -3.40
N TYR A 29 -12.98 -2.94 -3.68
CA TYR A 29 -11.91 -3.00 -4.67
C TYR A 29 -12.44 -2.66 -6.07
N SER A 30 -13.52 -3.31 -6.49
CA SER A 30 -14.16 -3.08 -7.79
C SER A 30 -14.63 -1.64 -7.92
N ALA A 31 -15.25 -1.08 -6.88
CA ALA A 31 -15.64 0.32 -6.82
C ALA A 31 -14.42 1.26 -6.93
N GLY A 32 -13.33 0.97 -6.21
CA GLY A 32 -12.09 1.74 -6.28
C GLY A 32 -11.46 1.74 -7.68
N VAL A 33 -11.42 0.58 -8.35
CA VAL A 33 -10.93 0.45 -9.72
C VAL A 33 -11.81 1.24 -10.69
N LEU A 34 -13.14 1.04 -10.65
CA LEU A 34 -14.08 1.77 -11.51
C LEU A 34 -13.98 3.29 -11.30
N LEU A 35 -13.85 3.73 -10.04
CA LEU A 35 -13.68 5.12 -9.68
C LEU A 35 -12.37 5.69 -10.21
N LEU A 36 -11.28 4.92 -10.20
CA LEU A 36 -9.98 5.33 -10.75
C LEU A 36 -10.08 5.54 -12.26
N TYR A 37 -10.72 4.62 -13.00
CA TYR A 37 -10.93 4.78 -14.45
C TYR A 37 -11.88 5.94 -14.77
N ALA A 38 -12.96 6.11 -14.00
CA ALA A 38 -13.86 7.25 -14.14
C ALA A 38 -13.11 8.57 -13.90
N GLY A 39 -12.28 8.63 -12.86
CA GLY A 39 -11.40 9.76 -12.56
C GLY A 39 -10.43 10.05 -13.71
N GLY A 40 -9.76 9.02 -14.23
CA GLY A 40 -8.86 9.13 -15.38
C GLY A 40 -9.57 9.66 -16.63
N ALA A 41 -10.76 9.15 -16.93
CA ALA A 41 -11.56 9.62 -18.07
C ALA A 41 -12.04 11.08 -17.90
N LEU A 42 -12.43 11.46 -16.68
CA LEU A 42 -12.80 12.83 -16.36
C LEU A 42 -11.61 13.78 -16.44
N LEU A 43 -10.43 13.34 -15.98
CA LEU A 43 -9.18 14.08 -16.11
C LEU A 43 -8.79 14.27 -17.58
N ALA A 44 -8.89 13.20 -18.39
CA ALA A 44 -8.63 13.27 -19.83
C ALA A 44 -9.53 14.32 -20.50
N ARG A 45 -10.84 14.28 -20.25
CA ARG A 45 -11.79 15.26 -20.79
C ARG A 45 -11.48 16.68 -20.28
N ALA A 46 -11.13 16.82 -19.00
CA ALA A 46 -10.76 18.10 -18.41
C ALA A 46 -9.51 18.70 -19.07
N ALA A 47 -8.53 17.85 -19.40
CA ALA A 47 -7.31 18.23 -20.11
C ALA A 47 -7.52 18.47 -21.62
N GLY A 48 -8.76 18.36 -22.12
CA GLY A 48 -9.10 18.56 -23.53
C GLY A 48 -8.69 17.40 -24.45
N LEU A 49 -8.47 16.20 -23.89
CA LEU A 49 -8.17 15.01 -24.69
C LEU A 49 -9.40 14.52 -25.45
N ASN A 50 -9.19 14.09 -26.69
CA ASN A 50 -10.22 13.38 -27.47
C ASN A 50 -10.38 11.92 -27.00
N GLY A 51 -11.27 11.16 -27.64
CA GLY A 51 -11.50 9.75 -27.28
C GLY A 51 -10.24 8.88 -27.33
N LEU A 52 -9.38 9.09 -28.34
CA LEU A 52 -8.11 8.37 -28.48
C LEU A 52 -7.13 8.71 -27.35
N GLY A 53 -6.97 10.00 -27.02
CA GLY A 53 -6.14 10.43 -25.89
C GLY A 53 -6.66 9.91 -24.55
N THR A 54 -7.99 9.81 -24.41
CA THR A 54 -8.60 9.18 -23.22
C THR A 54 -8.23 7.70 -23.12
N ILE A 55 -8.37 6.93 -24.21
CA ILE A 55 -7.98 5.51 -24.24
C ILE A 55 -6.48 5.36 -23.94
N ALA A 56 -5.62 6.20 -24.52
CA ALA A 56 -4.19 6.18 -24.24
C ALA A 56 -3.88 6.42 -22.76
N LEU A 57 -4.52 7.41 -22.12
CA LEU A 57 -4.33 7.67 -20.69
C LEU A 57 -4.74 6.46 -19.85
N LEU A 58 -5.92 5.89 -20.12
CA LEU A 58 -6.43 4.73 -19.38
C LEU A 58 -5.54 3.49 -19.58
N ALA A 59 -5.01 3.27 -20.78
CA ALA A 59 -4.05 2.21 -21.04
C ALA A 59 -2.71 2.44 -20.33
N MET A 60 -2.21 3.68 -20.25
CA MET A 60 -0.97 3.96 -19.51
C MET A 60 -1.10 3.71 -18.00
N LEU A 61 -2.30 3.94 -17.42
CA LEU A 61 -2.56 3.63 -16.02
C LEU A 61 -2.43 2.14 -15.68
N THR A 62 -2.53 1.23 -16.65
CA THR A 62 -2.40 -0.21 -16.43
C THR A 62 -1.00 -0.75 -16.74
N LEU A 63 -0.23 -0.05 -17.59
CA LEU A 63 1.09 -0.51 -18.05
C LEU A 63 2.09 -0.66 -16.90
N ARG A 64 2.09 0.29 -15.96
CA ARG A 64 3.04 0.27 -14.86
C ARG A 64 2.40 -0.32 -13.61
N HIS A 65 2.49 -1.64 -13.50
CA HIS A 65 2.03 -2.34 -12.28
C HIS A 65 2.84 -1.89 -11.05
N ARG A 66 4.17 -1.80 -11.13
CA ARG A 66 5.05 -1.37 -10.02
C ARG A 66 5.80 -0.10 -10.37
N ILE A 67 5.70 0.93 -9.52
CA ILE A 67 6.61 2.07 -9.62
C ILE A 67 7.95 1.65 -8.99
N ALA A 68 9.02 1.81 -9.75
CA ALA A 68 10.31 1.22 -9.44
C ALA A 68 10.80 1.70 -8.06
N LYS A 69 10.97 0.76 -7.13
CA LYS A 69 11.49 1.00 -5.78
C LYS A 69 10.71 2.04 -4.94
N THR A 70 9.40 2.23 -5.15
CA THR A 70 8.60 3.18 -4.31
C THR A 70 7.61 2.49 -3.37
N GLY A 71 7.44 1.17 -3.45
CA GLY A 71 6.43 0.44 -2.67
C GLY A 71 4.98 0.80 -3.07
N VAL A 72 4.79 1.35 -4.28
CA VAL A 72 3.48 1.67 -4.87
C VAL A 72 3.26 0.88 -6.13
N ASN A 73 2.06 0.30 -6.22
CA ASN A 73 1.52 -0.18 -7.47
C ASN A 73 0.43 0.78 -7.96
N THR A 74 0.36 1.01 -9.27
CA THR A 74 -0.73 1.81 -9.85
C THR A 74 -2.06 1.08 -9.72
N LEU A 75 -2.02 -0.25 -9.89
CA LEU A 75 -3.13 -1.15 -9.62
C LEU A 75 -2.65 -2.23 -8.65
N GLU A 76 -3.25 -2.28 -7.47
CA GLU A 76 -3.04 -3.37 -6.51
C GLU A 76 -3.85 -4.61 -6.91
N GLY A 77 -3.32 -5.81 -6.64
CA GLY A 77 -4.05 -7.06 -6.89
C GLY A 77 -5.09 -7.42 -5.82
N TYR A 78 -5.32 -6.55 -4.84
CA TYR A 78 -6.22 -6.75 -3.71
C TYR A 78 -6.72 -5.40 -3.19
N LEU A 79 -7.73 -5.40 -2.33
CA LEU A 79 -8.21 -4.17 -1.70
C LEU A 79 -7.13 -3.58 -0.80
N HIS A 80 -6.64 -2.41 -1.20
CA HIS A 80 -5.84 -1.55 -0.34
C HIS A 80 -6.52 -0.17 -0.31
N PRO A 81 -6.74 0.46 0.87
CA PRO A 81 -7.43 1.76 0.96
C PRO A 81 -6.82 2.85 0.05
N ARG A 82 -5.50 2.78 -0.16
CA ARG A 82 -4.76 3.63 -1.10
C ARG A 82 -5.34 3.64 -2.51
N MET A 83 -5.89 2.54 -3.03
CA MET A 83 -6.51 2.50 -4.36
C MET A 83 -7.70 3.45 -4.48
N ILE A 84 -8.57 3.46 -3.47
CA ILE A 84 -9.72 4.37 -3.41
C ILE A 84 -9.24 5.81 -3.22
N ALA A 85 -8.22 6.04 -2.39
CA ALA A 85 -7.62 7.37 -2.23
C ALA A 85 -6.95 7.88 -3.52
N PHE A 86 -6.31 7.01 -4.32
CA PHE A 86 -5.83 7.35 -5.66
C PHE A 86 -6.99 7.76 -6.55
N ALA A 87 -8.05 6.96 -6.62
CA ALA A 87 -9.23 7.27 -7.43
C ALA A 87 -9.84 8.64 -7.08
N LEU A 88 -10.03 8.91 -5.78
CA LEU A 88 -10.53 10.19 -5.27
C LEU A 88 -9.57 11.34 -5.57
N GLY A 89 -8.26 11.14 -5.47
CA GLY A 89 -7.27 12.16 -5.83
C GLY A 89 -7.21 12.43 -7.34
N VAL A 90 -7.40 11.43 -8.20
CA VAL A 90 -7.54 11.66 -9.66
C VAL A 90 -8.81 12.46 -9.95
N LEU A 91 -9.93 12.15 -9.28
CA LEU A 91 -11.15 12.95 -9.36
C LEU A 91 -10.94 14.39 -8.87
N ALA A 92 -10.20 14.59 -7.78
CA ALA A 92 -9.84 15.91 -7.29
C ALA A 92 -9.03 16.69 -8.33
N THR A 93 -8.09 16.01 -8.99
CA THR A 93 -7.28 16.57 -10.09
C THR A 93 -8.14 16.93 -11.30
N ALA A 94 -9.06 16.06 -11.70
CA ALA A 94 -10.01 16.33 -12.77
C ALA A 94 -10.91 17.54 -12.45
N ALA A 95 -11.43 17.62 -11.22
CA ALA A 95 -12.24 18.73 -10.74
C ALA A 95 -11.46 20.05 -10.72
N PHE A 96 -10.20 20.01 -10.28
CA PHE A 96 -9.29 21.17 -10.32
C PHE A 96 -9.11 21.69 -11.75
N VAL A 97 -8.77 20.82 -12.70
CA VAL A 97 -8.60 21.20 -14.12
C VAL A 97 -9.91 21.75 -14.72
N ARG A 98 -11.07 21.25 -14.27
CA ARG A 98 -12.39 21.77 -14.65
C ARG A 98 -12.80 23.06 -13.94
N LYS A 99 -11.92 23.66 -13.13
CA LYS A 99 -12.18 24.87 -12.33
C LYS A 99 -13.34 24.68 -11.34
N ARG A 100 -13.42 23.49 -10.73
CA ARG A 100 -14.43 23.11 -9.73
C ARG A 100 -13.76 22.90 -8.36
N PRO A 101 -13.29 23.96 -7.68
CA PRO A 101 -12.48 23.85 -6.47
C PRO A 101 -13.21 23.16 -5.32
N VAL A 102 -14.54 23.37 -5.19
CA VAL A 102 -15.34 22.71 -4.13
C VAL A 102 -15.33 21.19 -4.30
N TRP A 103 -15.51 20.69 -5.53
CA TRP A 103 -15.45 19.26 -5.82
C TRP A 103 -14.05 18.69 -5.67
N ALA A 104 -13.01 19.47 -6.00
CA ALA A 104 -11.63 19.08 -5.75
C ALA A 104 -11.36 18.92 -4.25
N ALA A 105 -11.80 19.88 -3.43
CA ALA A 105 -11.67 19.83 -1.98
C ALA A 105 -12.48 18.67 -1.37
N ALA A 106 -13.71 18.44 -1.82
CA ALA A 106 -14.55 17.34 -1.34
C ALA A 106 -13.93 15.97 -1.65
N ALA A 107 -13.43 15.76 -2.87
CA ALA A 107 -12.76 14.52 -3.25
C ALA A 107 -11.46 14.32 -2.45
N LEU A 108 -10.69 15.39 -2.22
CA LEU A 108 -9.48 15.34 -1.39
C LEU A 108 -9.79 15.02 0.07
N ALA A 109 -10.86 15.60 0.64
CA ALA A 109 -11.33 15.27 1.98
C ALA A 109 -11.73 13.79 2.09
N GLY A 110 -12.43 13.26 1.09
CA GLY A 110 -12.73 11.84 0.99
C GLY A 110 -11.45 10.98 0.94
N ALA A 111 -10.46 11.38 0.15
CA ALA A 111 -9.17 10.68 0.09
C ALA A 111 -8.46 10.70 1.46
N THR A 112 -8.54 11.80 2.21
CA THR A 112 -7.95 11.92 3.55
C THR A 112 -8.60 10.96 4.54
N ILE A 113 -9.92 10.80 4.51
CA ILE A 113 -10.65 9.85 5.37
C ILE A 113 -10.21 8.41 5.08
N VAL A 114 -10.04 8.07 3.80
CA VAL A 114 -9.67 6.71 3.37
C VAL A 114 -8.20 6.41 3.61
N HIS A 115 -7.30 7.32 3.25
CA HIS A 115 -5.86 7.13 3.36
C HIS A 115 -5.11 8.48 3.46
N PRO A 116 -4.88 9.01 4.68
CA PRO A 116 -4.32 10.34 4.91
C PRO A 116 -2.99 10.60 4.18
N THR A 117 -2.04 9.67 4.24
CA THR A 117 -0.70 9.86 3.62
C THR A 117 -0.78 10.03 2.11
N THR A 118 -1.68 9.31 1.44
CA THR A 118 -1.86 9.41 -0.01
C THR A 118 -2.53 10.74 -0.37
N ALA A 119 -3.53 11.15 0.42
CA ALA A 119 -4.22 12.41 0.23
C ALA A 119 -3.29 13.62 0.40
N VAL A 120 -2.34 13.59 1.35
CA VAL A 120 -1.34 14.66 1.54
C VAL A 120 -0.54 14.92 0.26
N TRP A 121 -0.17 13.88 -0.50
CA TRP A 121 0.56 14.06 -1.75
C TRP A 121 -0.28 14.72 -2.84
N PHE A 122 -1.58 14.39 -2.94
CA PHE A 122 -2.50 15.12 -3.82
C PHE A 122 -2.73 16.56 -3.34
N ALA A 123 -2.84 16.78 -2.03
CA ALA A 123 -2.99 18.12 -1.46
C ALA A 123 -1.79 19.00 -1.83
N MET A 124 -0.58 18.47 -1.77
CA MET A 124 0.64 19.16 -2.18
C MET A 124 0.65 19.46 -3.69
N LEU A 125 0.34 18.46 -4.53
CA LEU A 125 0.20 18.64 -5.98
C LEU A 125 -0.78 19.77 -6.32
N LEU A 126 -2.00 19.68 -5.81
CA LEU A 126 -3.09 20.60 -6.12
C LEU A 126 -2.92 21.96 -5.44
N GLY A 127 -2.28 22.00 -4.27
CA GLY A 127 -1.94 23.24 -3.58
C GLY A 127 -0.98 24.08 -4.42
N VAL A 128 0.12 23.49 -4.88
CA VAL A 128 1.07 24.18 -5.79
C VAL A 128 0.39 24.53 -7.11
N ALA A 129 -0.41 23.61 -7.66
CA ALA A 129 -1.15 23.88 -8.88
C ALA A 129 -2.09 25.09 -8.75
N ALA A 130 -2.80 25.22 -7.64
CA ALA A 130 -3.68 26.34 -7.35
C ALA A 130 -2.92 27.65 -7.14
N LEU A 131 -1.75 27.64 -6.48
CA LEU A 131 -0.89 28.84 -6.37
C LEU A 131 -0.46 29.40 -7.73
N VAL A 132 -0.22 28.51 -8.70
CA VAL A 132 0.15 28.86 -10.07
C VAL A 132 -1.07 29.31 -10.88
N ALA A 133 -2.17 28.55 -10.83
CA ALA A 133 -3.33 28.75 -11.68
C ALA A 133 -4.24 29.90 -11.21
N TRP A 134 -4.37 30.10 -9.89
CA TRP A 134 -5.38 30.97 -9.30
C TRP A 134 -4.75 31.98 -8.31
N PRO A 135 -4.33 33.17 -8.78
CA PRO A 135 -3.65 34.17 -7.97
C PRO A 135 -4.39 34.57 -6.69
N GLN A 136 -5.73 34.59 -6.73
CA GLN A 136 -6.57 34.92 -5.58
C GLN A 136 -6.42 33.93 -4.41
N TRP A 137 -5.94 32.71 -4.66
CA TRP A 137 -5.73 31.70 -3.63
C TRP A 137 -4.32 31.73 -3.04
N ARG A 138 -3.41 32.58 -3.52
CA ARG A 138 -2.01 32.60 -3.06
C ARG A 138 -1.87 32.91 -1.59
N VAL A 139 -2.56 33.96 -1.12
CA VAL A 139 -2.54 34.36 0.29
C VAL A 139 -3.19 33.29 1.19
N PRO A 140 -4.43 32.82 0.96
CA PRO A 140 -5.03 31.83 1.85
C PRO A 140 -4.31 30.48 1.83
N LEU A 141 -3.85 30.00 0.66
CA LEU A 141 -3.07 28.75 0.60
C LEU A 141 -1.68 28.91 1.22
N GLY A 142 -1.04 30.07 1.06
CA GLY A 142 0.23 30.38 1.72
C GLY A 142 0.08 30.40 3.24
N ALA A 143 -0.97 31.06 3.76
CA ALA A 143 -1.30 31.07 5.18
C ALA A 143 -1.60 29.65 5.70
N LEU A 144 -2.37 28.85 4.95
CA LEU A 144 -2.65 27.46 5.30
C LEU A 144 -1.39 26.60 5.31
N ALA A 145 -0.49 26.79 4.34
CA ALA A 145 0.78 26.07 4.28
C ALA A 145 1.70 26.43 5.46
N LEU A 146 1.78 27.72 5.83
CA LEU A 146 2.52 28.18 6.99
C LEU A 146 1.93 27.63 8.30
N ALA A 147 0.61 27.67 8.45
CA ALA A 147 -0.07 27.08 9.59
C ALA A 147 0.18 25.56 9.67
N GLY A 148 0.07 24.84 8.54
CA GLY A 148 0.37 23.42 8.46
C GLY A 148 1.83 23.09 8.80
N ALA A 149 2.78 23.93 8.36
CA ALA A 149 4.18 23.80 8.72
C ALA A 149 4.41 24.02 10.21
N ALA A 150 3.80 25.07 10.81
CA ALA A 150 3.89 25.34 12.24
C ALA A 150 3.29 24.19 13.07
N VAL A 151 2.12 23.66 12.68
CA VAL A 151 1.49 22.49 13.32
C VAL A 151 2.37 21.26 13.18
N SER A 152 2.98 21.03 12.01
CA SER A 152 3.88 19.90 11.80
C SER A 152 5.14 20.00 12.65
N ILE A 153 5.75 21.19 12.71
CA ILE A 153 6.92 21.46 13.56
C ILE A 153 6.55 21.22 15.03
N TRP A 154 5.43 21.77 15.50
CA TRP A 154 4.95 21.53 16.86
C TRP A 154 4.70 20.04 17.11
N ALA A 155 4.02 19.35 16.20
CA ALA A 155 3.71 17.93 16.34
C ALA A 155 4.98 17.06 16.46
N ILE A 156 6.04 17.42 15.73
CA ILE A 156 7.35 16.74 15.73
C ILE A 156 8.20 17.15 16.93
N ALA A 157 8.17 18.43 17.34
CA ALA A 157 9.05 18.93 18.40
C ALA A 157 8.51 18.66 19.81
N ALA A 158 7.20 18.77 20.00
CA ALA A 158 6.56 18.71 21.32
C ALA A 158 5.23 17.95 21.35
N GLY A 159 4.69 17.60 20.19
CA GLY A 159 3.38 16.97 20.07
C GLY A 159 3.43 15.45 19.87
N PRO A 160 2.38 14.86 19.27
CA PRO A 160 2.20 13.40 19.21
C PRO A 160 3.23 12.66 18.34
N LEU A 161 4.01 13.38 17.53
CA LEU A 161 5.05 12.80 16.67
C LEU A 161 6.46 12.95 17.26
N ALA A 162 6.61 13.54 18.46
CA ALA A 162 7.92 13.74 19.09
C ALA A 162 8.69 12.44 19.31
N ALA A 163 8.00 11.36 19.70
CA ALA A 163 8.62 10.03 19.81
C ALA A 163 9.09 9.44 18.47
N ARG A 164 8.63 9.99 17.33
CA ARG A 164 9.06 9.60 15.97
C ARG A 164 10.20 10.48 15.46
N ALA A 165 10.58 11.51 16.21
CA ALA A 165 11.65 12.45 15.85
C ALA A 165 13.05 11.89 16.17
N VAL A 166 13.32 10.64 15.77
CA VAL A 166 14.51 9.88 16.15
C VAL A 166 15.22 9.30 14.93
N VAL A 167 16.52 9.05 15.06
CA VAL A 167 17.30 8.28 14.07
C VAL A 167 17.13 6.79 14.38
N MET A 168 16.79 6.00 13.36
CA MET A 168 16.65 4.55 13.49
C MET A 168 18.04 3.93 13.72
N ASP A 169 18.19 3.18 14.81
CA ASP A 169 19.42 2.43 15.08
C ASP A 169 19.51 1.16 14.21
N GLN A 170 20.66 0.49 14.26
CA GLN A 170 20.92 -0.70 13.43
C GLN A 170 19.98 -1.87 13.74
N ALA A 171 19.55 -2.03 15.00
CA ALA A 171 18.62 -3.09 15.36
C ALA A 171 17.22 -2.82 14.80
N TRP A 172 16.79 -1.56 14.82
CA TRP A 172 15.54 -1.17 14.16
C TRP A 172 15.64 -1.35 12.64
N LEU A 173 16.74 -0.94 12.02
CA LEU A 173 16.95 -1.07 10.58
C LEU A 173 17.00 -2.53 10.13
N SER A 174 17.57 -3.45 10.91
CA SER A 174 17.62 -4.88 10.56
C SER A 174 16.22 -5.52 10.51
N ALA A 175 15.26 -5.02 11.28
CA ALA A 175 13.86 -5.46 11.19
C ALA A 175 13.26 -5.20 9.80
N ILE A 176 13.66 -4.10 9.15
CA ILE A 176 13.10 -3.62 7.88
C ILE A 176 14.06 -3.70 6.69
N GLY A 177 15.21 -4.35 6.84
CA GLY A 177 16.27 -4.37 5.83
C GLY A 177 15.86 -4.91 4.45
N THR A 178 14.80 -5.73 4.39
CA THR A 178 14.23 -6.25 3.13
C THR A 178 13.41 -5.21 2.35
N LYS A 179 13.14 -4.04 2.93
CA LYS A 179 12.31 -2.98 2.36
C LYS A 179 13.17 -1.86 1.76
N ASP A 180 14.00 -2.23 0.80
CA ASP A 180 14.95 -1.32 0.13
C ASP A 180 14.29 -0.09 -0.55
N TYR A 181 13.00 -0.17 -0.89
CA TYR A 181 12.22 0.95 -1.41
C TYR A 181 12.11 2.13 -0.44
N LEU A 182 12.39 1.92 0.86
CA LEU A 182 12.39 2.95 1.89
C LEU A 182 13.63 3.85 1.86
N PHE A 183 14.67 3.46 1.12
CA PHE A 183 15.99 4.09 1.17
C PHE A 183 16.47 4.51 -0.23
N PRO A 184 15.99 5.65 -0.74
CA PRO A 184 16.26 6.06 -2.12
C PRO A 184 17.73 6.37 -2.42
N HIS A 185 18.52 6.72 -1.42
CA HIS A 185 19.97 6.91 -1.57
C HIS A 185 20.70 5.59 -1.89
N GLU A 186 20.07 4.44 -1.69
CA GLU A 186 20.57 3.10 -2.08
C GLU A 186 19.96 2.59 -3.39
N TRP A 187 19.09 3.38 -4.03
CA TRP A 187 18.45 2.91 -5.26
C TRP A 187 19.46 2.73 -6.40
N PRO A 188 19.31 1.67 -7.20
CA PRO A 188 20.08 1.50 -8.42
C PRO A 188 19.74 2.60 -9.43
N ALA A 189 20.67 2.91 -10.35
CA ALA A 189 20.54 3.99 -11.32
C ALA A 189 19.25 3.90 -12.18
N TYR A 190 18.79 2.70 -12.50
CA TYR A 190 17.55 2.53 -13.28
C TYR A 190 16.32 3.05 -12.52
N ALA A 191 16.27 2.89 -11.19
CA ALA A 191 15.15 3.37 -10.39
C ALA A 191 15.12 4.90 -10.34
N TRP A 192 16.28 5.54 -10.26
CA TRP A 192 16.40 6.99 -10.41
C TRP A 192 15.92 7.46 -11.78
N LEU A 193 16.39 6.82 -12.86
CA LEU A 193 15.98 7.17 -14.22
C LEU A 193 14.45 7.09 -14.40
N PHE A 194 13.83 5.98 -13.99
CA PHE A 194 12.40 5.79 -14.17
C PHE A 194 11.52 6.71 -13.31
N ASN A 195 12.01 7.16 -12.16
CA ASN A 195 11.25 8.05 -11.28
C ASN A 195 11.46 9.53 -11.63
N LEU A 196 12.64 9.91 -12.15
CA LEU A 196 12.91 11.28 -12.59
C LEU A 196 12.40 11.57 -14.01
N LEU A 197 12.23 10.56 -14.86
CA LEU A 197 11.71 10.73 -16.23
C LEU A 197 10.33 11.44 -16.27
N PRO A 198 9.33 11.10 -15.44
CA PRO A 198 8.08 11.86 -15.38
C PRO A 198 8.25 13.35 -15.05
N ALA A 199 9.18 13.68 -14.14
CA ALA A 199 9.49 15.07 -13.81
C ALA A 199 10.15 15.80 -14.99
N ALA A 200 11.07 15.14 -15.70
CA ALA A 200 11.67 15.68 -16.91
C ALA A 200 10.62 15.96 -18.00
N ILE A 201 9.64 15.06 -18.19
CA ILE A 201 8.51 15.27 -19.09
C ILE A 201 7.69 16.50 -18.66
N ALA A 202 7.36 16.62 -17.37
CA ALA A 202 6.63 17.78 -16.84
C ALA A 202 7.38 19.10 -17.07
N ALA A 203 8.69 19.13 -16.82
CA ALA A 203 9.53 20.31 -17.08
C ALA A 203 9.57 20.67 -18.57
N PHE A 204 9.72 19.66 -19.44
CA PHE A 204 9.73 19.86 -20.89
C PHE A 204 8.40 20.43 -21.39
N VAL A 205 7.27 19.93 -20.88
CA VAL A 205 5.93 20.45 -21.20
C VAL A 205 5.81 21.93 -20.81
N LEU A 206 6.23 22.30 -19.60
CA LEU A 206 6.21 23.69 -19.14
C LEU A 206 7.08 24.62 -20.00
N TRP A 207 8.23 24.12 -20.44
CA TRP A 207 9.13 24.87 -21.31
C TRP A 207 8.57 25.06 -22.73
N ARG A 208 8.00 24.00 -23.31
CA ARG A 208 7.59 23.93 -24.72
C ARG A 208 6.17 24.44 -24.98
N GLU A 209 5.22 24.14 -24.11
CA GLU A 209 3.77 24.34 -24.32
C GLU A 209 3.29 25.67 -23.69
N ARG A 210 3.57 26.78 -24.36
CA ARG A 210 3.23 28.13 -23.86
C ARG A 210 1.72 28.42 -23.80
N GLY A 211 0.91 27.70 -24.58
CA GLY A 211 -0.55 27.83 -24.64
C GLY A 211 -1.35 27.00 -23.63
N LEU A 212 -0.69 26.35 -22.65
CA LEU A 212 -1.42 25.58 -21.63
C LEU A 212 -2.36 26.46 -20.82
N ALA A 213 -3.55 25.93 -20.55
CA ALA A 213 -4.45 26.50 -19.56
C ALA A 213 -3.74 26.62 -18.20
N PRO A 214 -4.04 27.65 -17.39
CA PRO A 214 -3.39 27.88 -16.10
C PRO A 214 -3.44 26.67 -15.17
N GLU A 215 -4.56 25.93 -15.15
CA GLU A 215 -4.73 24.73 -14.32
C GLU A 215 -3.79 23.60 -14.77
N MET A 216 -3.66 23.37 -16.07
CA MET A 216 -2.73 22.37 -16.60
C MET A 216 -1.28 22.74 -16.30
N ARG A 217 -0.92 24.01 -16.49
CA ARG A 217 0.41 24.53 -16.13
C ARG A 217 0.68 24.34 -14.63
N GLY A 218 -0.30 24.63 -13.79
CA GLY A 218 -0.23 24.39 -12.35
C GLY A 218 0.01 22.92 -12.01
N LEU A 219 -0.68 21.99 -12.69
CA LEU A 219 -0.53 20.56 -12.45
C LEU A 219 0.91 20.09 -12.72
N PHE A 220 1.51 20.48 -13.85
CA PHE A 220 2.91 20.17 -14.17
C PHE A 220 3.88 20.81 -13.16
N ALA A 221 3.62 22.05 -12.73
CA ALA A 221 4.43 22.70 -11.70
C ALA A 221 4.33 21.98 -10.34
N GLY A 222 3.14 21.50 -9.97
CA GLY A 222 2.95 20.71 -8.76
C GLY A 222 3.67 19.36 -8.81
N ALA A 223 3.72 18.69 -9.97
CA ALA A 223 4.51 17.46 -10.16
C ALA A 223 6.02 17.72 -9.98
N LEU A 224 6.53 18.84 -10.47
CA LEU A 224 7.92 19.26 -10.21
C LEU A 224 8.16 19.58 -8.74
N ALA A 225 7.22 20.26 -8.08
CA ALA A 225 7.33 20.58 -6.66
C ALA A 225 7.35 19.33 -5.77
N LEU A 226 6.53 18.31 -6.09
CA LEU A 226 6.59 16.99 -5.43
C LEU A 226 7.96 16.33 -5.59
N THR A 227 8.51 16.38 -6.81
CA THR A 227 9.83 15.82 -7.10
C THR A 227 10.92 16.57 -6.34
N ALA A 228 10.87 17.92 -6.34
CA ALA A 228 11.81 18.75 -5.58
C ALA A 228 11.72 18.48 -4.07
N PHE A 229 10.50 18.34 -3.53
CA PHE A 229 10.29 17.97 -2.13
C PHE A 229 10.91 16.63 -1.79
N PHE A 230 10.69 15.61 -2.63
CA PHE A 230 11.35 14.32 -2.48
C PHE A 230 12.88 14.47 -2.45
N LEU A 231 13.48 15.22 -3.40
CA LEU A 231 14.93 15.43 -3.44
C LEU A 231 15.46 16.13 -2.17
N VAL A 232 14.75 17.14 -1.67
CA VAL A 232 15.10 17.86 -0.43
C VAL A 232 15.05 16.94 0.80
N THR A 233 14.19 15.90 0.78
CA THR A 233 14.06 14.96 1.90
C THR A 233 15.11 13.85 1.90
N LEU A 234 15.88 13.67 0.81
CA LEU A 234 16.87 12.58 0.70
C LEU A 234 17.92 12.58 1.81
N PRO A 235 18.53 13.72 2.21
CA PRO A 235 19.52 13.69 3.29
C PRO A 235 18.91 13.18 4.60
N VAL A 236 17.65 13.52 4.87
CA VAL A 236 16.93 13.11 6.08
C VAL A 236 16.62 11.61 6.08
N VAL A 237 16.26 11.06 4.90
CA VAL A 237 16.10 9.62 4.72
C VAL A 237 17.44 8.88 4.82
N ALA A 238 18.51 9.44 4.25
CA ALA A 238 19.86 8.88 4.34
C ALA A 238 20.38 8.84 5.78
N MET A 239 20.03 9.85 6.59
CA MET A 239 20.25 9.87 8.04
C MET A 239 19.35 8.89 8.82
N ARG A 240 18.49 8.11 8.15
CA ARG A 240 17.56 7.14 8.75
C ARG A 240 16.64 7.76 9.80
N TYR A 241 16.22 9.00 9.57
CA TYR A 241 15.25 9.65 10.43
C TYR A 241 13.89 8.96 10.30
N ALA A 242 13.36 8.43 11.40
CA ALA A 242 12.22 7.51 11.41
C ALA A 242 11.00 8.12 10.72
N LEU A 243 10.66 9.37 11.01
CA LEU A 243 9.51 10.03 10.39
C LEU A 243 9.63 10.13 8.86
N ALA A 244 10.82 10.43 8.33
CA ALA A 244 11.02 10.53 6.89
C ALA A 244 10.89 9.18 6.19
N VAL A 245 11.41 8.12 6.81
CA VAL A 245 11.26 6.72 6.35
C VAL A 245 9.78 6.29 6.39
N GLN A 246 9.09 6.54 7.51
CA GLN A 246 7.70 6.17 7.76
C GLN A 246 6.70 6.85 6.80
N MET A 247 6.99 8.09 6.39
CA MET A 247 6.18 8.82 5.42
C MET A 247 6.21 8.20 4.02
N GLN A 248 7.22 7.38 3.71
CA GLN A 248 7.38 6.73 2.41
C GLN A 248 7.27 7.75 1.27
N ILE A 249 8.07 8.81 1.37
CA ILE A 249 8.06 9.94 0.43
C ILE A 249 8.22 9.53 -1.05
N PRO A 250 8.97 8.47 -1.43
CA PRO A 250 8.99 7.94 -2.81
C PRO A 250 7.62 7.77 -3.49
N ARG A 251 6.55 7.58 -2.72
CA ARG A 251 5.19 7.41 -3.23
C ARG A 251 4.70 8.63 -4.05
N VAL A 252 5.31 9.80 -3.91
CA VAL A 252 4.97 11.00 -4.71
C VAL A 252 5.17 10.80 -6.22
N PHE A 253 6.05 9.89 -6.63
CA PHE A 253 6.34 9.66 -8.05
C PHE A 253 5.16 9.10 -8.84
N TRP A 254 4.19 8.48 -8.17
CA TRP A 254 2.93 8.08 -8.82
C TRP A 254 2.18 9.29 -9.41
N LEU A 255 2.18 10.42 -8.70
CA LEU A 255 1.52 11.66 -9.14
C LEU A 255 2.29 12.35 -10.27
N ALA A 256 3.62 12.32 -10.19
CA ALA A 256 4.47 12.82 -11.27
C ALA A 256 4.25 12.00 -12.55
N GLU A 257 4.16 10.67 -12.42
CA GLU A 257 3.86 9.76 -13.51
C GLU A 257 2.46 9.98 -14.10
N LEU A 258 1.41 10.07 -13.27
CA LEU A 258 0.07 10.40 -13.73
C LEU A 258 0.06 11.68 -14.58
N THR A 259 0.78 12.71 -14.12
CA THR A 259 0.89 13.99 -14.83
C THR A 259 1.65 13.83 -16.16
N ALA A 260 2.72 13.03 -16.19
CA ALA A 260 3.44 12.71 -17.41
C ALA A 260 2.57 11.90 -18.40
N PHE A 261 1.74 10.97 -17.93
CA PHE A 261 0.79 10.25 -18.79
C PHE A 261 -0.22 11.19 -19.44
N VAL A 262 -0.70 12.22 -18.73
CA VAL A 262 -1.55 13.25 -19.34
C VAL A 262 -0.81 13.97 -20.47
N ALA A 263 0.45 14.38 -20.26
CA ALA A 263 1.26 15.01 -21.32
C ALA A 263 1.47 14.09 -22.54
N LEU A 264 1.84 12.83 -22.31
CA LEU A 264 2.03 11.85 -23.38
C LEU A 264 0.74 11.63 -24.16
N ALA A 265 -0.41 11.55 -23.48
CA ALA A 265 -1.70 11.42 -24.13
C ALA A 265 -2.08 12.68 -24.94
N MET A 266 -1.74 13.88 -24.46
CA MET A 266 -1.91 15.14 -25.20
C MET A 266 -1.09 15.14 -26.50
N TRP A 267 0.18 14.77 -26.44
CA TRP A 267 1.05 14.72 -27.61
C TRP A 267 0.64 13.63 -28.60
N LEU A 268 0.31 12.44 -28.11
CA LEU A 268 -0.15 11.35 -28.96
C LEU A 268 -1.45 11.71 -29.67
N GLY A 269 -2.38 12.39 -28.99
CA GLY A 269 -3.64 12.86 -29.58
C GLY A 269 -3.48 13.91 -30.69
N ARG A 270 -2.34 14.62 -30.74
CA ARG A 270 -1.99 15.60 -31.78
C ARG A 270 -1.18 15.00 -32.93
N ALA A 271 -0.59 13.82 -32.73
CA ALA A 271 0.27 13.18 -33.72
C ALA A 271 -0.54 12.53 -34.85
N GLY A 272 -0.02 12.59 -36.09
CA GLY A 272 -0.62 11.87 -37.23
C GLY A 272 -0.69 10.34 -37.06
N ILE A 273 0.06 9.80 -36.09
CA ILE A 273 0.13 8.38 -35.74
C ILE A 273 -0.74 8.01 -34.51
N ALA A 274 -1.64 8.89 -34.07
CA ALA A 274 -2.42 8.72 -32.83
C ALA A 274 -3.08 7.33 -32.71
N ARG A 275 -3.74 6.86 -33.78
CA ARG A 275 -4.43 5.56 -33.78
C ARG A 275 -3.46 4.40 -33.56
N ALA A 276 -2.33 4.39 -34.28
CA ALA A 276 -1.32 3.34 -34.18
C ALA A 276 -0.67 3.33 -32.78
N GLY A 277 -0.32 4.51 -32.26
CA GLY A 277 0.26 4.62 -30.91
C GLY A 277 -0.73 4.22 -29.81
N VAL A 278 -2.01 4.60 -29.92
CA VAL A 278 -3.05 4.17 -28.96
C VAL A 278 -3.26 2.66 -29.04
N ALA A 279 -3.34 2.09 -30.24
CA ALA A 279 -3.46 0.65 -30.42
C ALA A 279 -2.27 -0.09 -29.79
N LEU A 280 -1.04 0.40 -30.00
CA LEU A 280 0.15 -0.15 -29.36
C LEU A 280 0.07 -0.08 -27.83
N LEU A 281 -0.34 1.05 -27.25
CA LEU A 281 -0.50 1.18 -25.79
C LEU A 281 -1.54 0.20 -25.23
N VAL A 282 -2.66 0.01 -25.93
CA VAL A 282 -3.69 -0.97 -25.54
C VAL A 282 -3.12 -2.39 -25.61
N VAL A 283 -2.42 -2.75 -26.69
CA VAL A 283 -1.77 -4.06 -26.84
C VAL A 283 -0.75 -4.28 -25.72
N LEU A 284 0.11 -3.30 -25.43
CA LEU A 284 1.08 -3.39 -24.33
C LEU A 284 0.39 -3.52 -22.97
N SER A 285 -0.72 -2.82 -22.74
CA SER A 285 -1.53 -2.91 -21.52
C SER A 285 -2.09 -4.31 -21.34
N VAL A 286 -2.70 -4.87 -22.40
CA VAL A 286 -3.26 -6.23 -22.38
C VAL A 286 -2.14 -7.27 -22.21
N ALA A 287 -1.03 -7.12 -22.94
CA ALA A 287 0.11 -8.01 -22.85
C ALA A 287 0.73 -7.98 -21.44
N ARG A 288 0.85 -6.81 -20.82
CA ARG A 288 1.31 -6.69 -19.44
C ARG A 288 0.32 -7.33 -18.46
N GLY A 289 -0.97 -7.09 -18.64
CA GLY A 289 -2.03 -7.75 -17.86
C GLY A 289 -1.93 -9.28 -17.95
N GLY A 290 -1.74 -9.81 -19.15
CA GLY A 290 -1.48 -11.24 -19.37
C GLY A 290 -0.20 -11.72 -18.70
N ALA A 291 0.90 -10.98 -18.80
CA ALA A 291 2.17 -11.33 -18.13
C ALA A 291 2.02 -11.36 -16.60
N VAL A 292 1.28 -10.43 -16.00
CA VAL A 292 0.96 -10.47 -14.56
C VAL A 292 0.08 -11.67 -14.25
N LEU A 293 -0.99 -11.88 -15.01
CA LEU A 293 -2.00 -12.92 -14.77
C LEU A 293 -1.41 -14.33 -14.85
N PHE A 294 -0.56 -14.60 -15.85
CA PHE A 294 -0.03 -15.93 -16.10
C PHE A 294 1.40 -16.15 -15.58
N GLY A 295 2.17 -15.08 -15.35
CA GLY A 295 3.56 -15.17 -14.90
C GLY A 295 3.78 -14.83 -13.42
N GLU A 296 3.01 -13.89 -12.87
CA GLU A 296 3.11 -13.47 -11.46
C GLU A 296 1.97 -14.03 -10.59
N LYS A 297 0.91 -14.55 -11.22
CA LYS A 297 -0.31 -15.07 -10.59
C LYS A 297 -0.66 -16.44 -11.17
N ASP A 298 -1.68 -17.06 -10.61
CA ASP A 298 -2.14 -18.42 -10.92
C ASP A 298 -3.10 -18.50 -12.12
N GLY A 299 -3.16 -17.47 -12.96
CA GLY A 299 -4.06 -17.41 -14.11
C GLY A 299 -5.50 -16.98 -13.80
N ARG A 300 -5.88 -16.82 -12.52
CA ARG A 300 -7.26 -16.40 -12.16
C ARG A 300 -7.39 -14.88 -12.21
N LEU A 301 -8.33 -14.40 -13.03
CA LEU A 301 -8.60 -12.96 -13.17
C LEU A 301 -9.23 -12.36 -11.91
N VAL A 302 -10.12 -13.13 -11.25
CA VAL A 302 -10.81 -12.74 -10.03
C VAL A 302 -10.85 -13.94 -9.09
N SER A 303 -10.44 -13.73 -7.83
CA SER A 303 -10.68 -14.64 -6.72
C SER A 303 -11.21 -13.84 -5.56
N ILE A 304 -12.39 -14.23 -5.06
CA ILE A 304 -13.01 -13.61 -3.87
C ILE A 304 -12.60 -14.40 -2.64
N ASP A 305 -12.73 -15.73 -2.74
CA ASP A 305 -12.27 -16.63 -1.70
C ASP A 305 -10.77 -16.90 -1.80
N LEU A 306 -10.22 -17.38 -0.68
CA LEU A 306 -8.89 -17.98 -0.66
C LEU A 306 -8.87 -19.24 -1.56
N PRO A 307 -7.69 -19.62 -2.10
CA PRO A 307 -7.54 -20.90 -2.78
C PRO A 307 -8.04 -22.07 -1.91
N ARG A 308 -8.40 -23.18 -2.54
CA ARG A 308 -8.69 -24.43 -1.83
C ARG A 308 -7.50 -25.34 -2.02
N ASP A 309 -6.65 -25.37 -1.03
CA ASP A 309 -5.40 -26.13 -0.97
C ASP A 309 -5.15 -26.64 0.45
N ASP A 310 -4.11 -27.44 0.65
CA ASP A 310 -3.78 -28.03 1.95
C ASP A 310 -3.53 -26.97 3.02
N TRP A 311 -2.97 -25.81 2.65
CA TRP A 311 -2.73 -24.73 3.60
C TRP A 311 -4.04 -24.13 4.10
N THR A 312 -4.93 -23.74 3.19
CA THR A 312 -6.23 -23.16 3.53
C THR A 312 -7.18 -24.17 4.19
N ASP A 313 -7.00 -25.46 3.95
CA ASP A 313 -7.69 -26.51 4.69
C ASP A 313 -7.24 -26.57 6.17
N ALA A 314 -5.93 -26.55 6.41
CA ALA A 314 -5.36 -26.46 7.76
C ALA A 314 -5.81 -25.18 8.49
N MET A 315 -5.84 -24.05 7.78
CA MET A 315 -6.32 -22.78 8.32
C MET A 315 -7.82 -22.81 8.66
N ARG A 316 -8.64 -23.57 7.92
CA ARG A 316 -10.07 -23.75 8.25
C ARG A 316 -10.25 -24.45 9.59
N TRP A 317 -9.41 -25.43 9.90
CA TRP A 317 -9.39 -26.08 11.22
C TRP A 317 -8.96 -25.09 12.32
N LEU A 318 -7.91 -24.29 12.08
CA LEU A 318 -7.46 -23.26 13.04
C LEU A 318 -8.54 -22.21 13.34
N ARG A 319 -9.32 -21.82 12.32
CA ARG A 319 -10.42 -20.88 12.47
C ARG A 319 -11.53 -21.36 13.41
N ALA A 320 -11.65 -22.67 13.64
CA ALA A 320 -12.61 -23.25 14.57
C ALA A 320 -12.14 -23.24 16.05
N GLN A 321 -10.89 -22.86 16.32
CA GLN A 321 -10.31 -22.87 17.68
C GLN A 321 -10.78 -21.65 18.51
N PRO A 322 -10.42 -21.51 19.80
CA PRO A 322 -10.64 -20.26 20.52
C PRO A 322 -9.95 -19.07 19.86
N ALA A 323 -10.54 -17.87 19.93
CA ALA A 323 -10.01 -16.66 19.28
C ALA A 323 -8.70 -16.16 19.90
N ASP A 324 -8.43 -16.54 21.16
CA ASP A 324 -7.21 -16.28 21.91
C ASP A 324 -6.12 -17.34 21.69
N ALA A 325 -6.33 -18.31 20.79
CA ALA A 325 -5.31 -19.30 20.47
C ALA A 325 -4.13 -18.67 19.71
N HIS A 326 -2.91 -18.90 20.20
CA HIS A 326 -1.67 -18.43 19.59
C HIS A 326 -0.99 -19.53 18.78
N VAL A 327 -0.61 -19.19 17.55
CA VAL A 327 -0.09 -20.17 16.59
C VAL A 327 1.40 -19.95 16.33
N LEU A 328 2.16 -21.04 16.38
CA LEU A 328 3.49 -21.14 15.80
C LEU A 328 3.38 -21.72 14.39
N ALA A 329 3.83 -20.98 13.39
CA ALA A 329 3.87 -21.43 12.00
C ALA A 329 5.15 -20.91 11.33
N ASP A 330 5.46 -21.44 10.15
CA ASP A 330 6.57 -20.96 9.31
C ASP A 330 6.46 -19.42 9.15
N PRO A 331 7.46 -18.60 9.56
CA PRO A 331 7.38 -17.13 9.44
C PRO A 331 7.12 -16.63 8.01
N GLU A 332 7.43 -17.45 7.02
CA GLU A 332 7.34 -17.20 5.59
C GLU A 332 6.01 -17.67 4.97
N HIS A 333 5.12 -18.25 5.78
CA HIS A 333 3.86 -18.87 5.36
C HIS A 333 3.01 -17.99 4.41
N ALA A 334 2.95 -16.68 4.63
CA ALA A 334 2.13 -15.78 3.82
C ALA A 334 2.57 -15.70 2.35
N TRP A 335 3.88 -15.72 2.09
CA TRP A 335 4.39 -15.70 0.72
C TRP A 335 4.57 -17.11 0.16
N ARG A 336 4.93 -18.08 1.01
CA ARG A 336 5.16 -19.48 0.62
C ARG A 336 3.86 -20.22 0.28
N TYR A 337 2.79 -19.98 1.05
CA TYR A 337 1.50 -20.66 0.92
C TYR A 337 0.37 -19.73 0.46
N GLY A 338 0.71 -18.49 0.07
CA GLY A 338 -0.22 -17.54 -0.57
C GLY A 338 -1.21 -16.83 0.36
N SER A 339 -1.28 -17.15 1.65
CA SER A 339 -2.11 -16.43 2.64
C SER A 339 -1.53 -16.51 4.05
N SER A 340 -1.75 -15.47 4.86
CA SER A 340 -1.27 -15.45 6.25
C SER A 340 -2.19 -16.23 7.19
N VAL A 341 -1.65 -16.73 8.31
CA VAL A 341 -2.45 -17.35 9.39
C VAL A 341 -3.51 -16.37 9.91
N ARG A 342 -3.15 -15.08 10.03
CA ARG A 342 -4.07 -14.03 10.50
C ARG A 342 -5.26 -13.82 9.57
N VAL A 343 -5.10 -14.02 8.27
CA VAL A 343 -6.17 -13.87 7.28
C VAL A 343 -6.95 -15.18 7.09
N ALA A 344 -6.25 -16.29 6.91
CA ALA A 344 -6.87 -17.56 6.58
C ALA A 344 -7.39 -18.30 7.82
N GLY A 345 -6.59 -18.34 8.88
CA GLY A 345 -6.93 -18.98 10.15
C GLY A 345 -7.64 -18.07 11.14
N GLU A 346 -7.65 -16.75 10.91
CA GLU A 346 -8.21 -15.74 11.83
C GLU A 346 -7.63 -15.85 13.26
N ARG A 347 -6.38 -16.31 13.38
CA ARG A 347 -5.64 -16.42 14.65
C ARG A 347 -4.38 -15.59 14.61
N ASP A 348 -3.94 -15.15 15.78
CA ASP A 348 -2.62 -14.52 15.85
C ASP A 348 -1.52 -15.56 15.68
N VAL A 349 -0.42 -15.13 15.10
CA VAL A 349 0.75 -15.95 14.81
C VAL A 349 1.95 -15.32 15.50
N PHE A 350 2.81 -16.18 16.05
CA PHE A 350 4.01 -15.77 16.77
C PHE A 350 4.87 -14.82 15.92
N HIS A 351 5.06 -15.12 14.64
CA HIS A 351 5.81 -14.29 13.73
C HIS A 351 5.32 -14.41 12.28
N GLU A 352 5.17 -13.27 11.60
CA GLU A 352 4.94 -13.19 10.16
C GLU A 352 5.92 -12.18 9.55
N ASP A 353 7.00 -12.66 8.94
CA ASP A 353 8.18 -11.85 8.64
C ASP A 353 7.85 -10.60 7.79
N VAL A 354 7.11 -10.79 6.71
CA VAL A 354 6.81 -9.73 5.73
C VAL A 354 5.94 -8.61 6.32
N LYS A 355 4.92 -8.97 7.09
CA LYS A 355 3.93 -8.03 7.64
C LYS A 355 4.39 -7.40 8.94
N ASP A 356 4.97 -8.18 9.84
CA ASP A 356 5.47 -7.65 11.10
C ASP A 356 6.62 -6.65 10.83
N ALA A 357 7.49 -6.93 9.86
CA ALA A 357 8.50 -5.96 9.40
C ALA A 357 7.89 -4.67 8.82
N ALA A 358 6.70 -4.71 8.21
CA ALA A 358 6.03 -3.50 7.74
C ALA A 358 5.53 -2.63 8.88
N ILE A 359 5.06 -3.25 9.96
CA ILE A 359 4.62 -2.54 11.19
C ILE A 359 5.83 -2.05 11.98
N ALA A 360 6.91 -2.83 12.04
CA ALA A 360 8.18 -2.48 12.69
C ALA A 360 8.75 -1.15 12.22
N MET A 361 8.55 -0.75 10.96
CA MET A 361 8.98 0.56 10.47
C MET A 361 8.42 1.73 11.30
N TYR A 362 7.22 1.58 11.87
CA TYR A 362 6.56 2.64 12.62
C TYR A 362 7.04 2.75 14.05
N ASP A 363 7.55 1.69 14.66
CA ASP A 363 7.82 1.66 16.09
C ASP A 363 9.02 0.80 16.46
N ARG A 364 9.93 1.36 17.26
CA ARG A 364 11.17 0.69 17.63
C ARG A 364 10.93 -0.56 18.47
N ASP A 365 9.99 -0.53 19.42
CA ASP A 365 9.75 -1.68 20.31
C ASP A 365 9.11 -2.82 19.52
N VAL A 366 8.24 -2.50 18.56
CA VAL A 366 7.76 -3.50 17.59
C VAL A 366 8.93 -4.06 16.78
N ALA A 367 9.85 -3.22 16.31
CA ALA A 367 11.00 -3.67 15.55
C ALA A 367 11.92 -4.60 16.35
N MET A 368 12.17 -4.30 17.62
CA MET A 368 12.95 -5.19 18.48
C MET A 368 12.28 -6.55 18.66
N ARG A 369 10.95 -6.58 18.85
CA ARG A 369 10.19 -7.84 18.90
C ARG A 369 10.27 -8.61 17.58
N VAL A 370 10.28 -7.93 16.44
CA VAL A 370 10.45 -8.57 15.12
C VAL A 370 11.83 -9.19 14.99
N VAL A 371 12.89 -8.49 15.38
CA VAL A 371 14.27 -9.02 15.35
C VAL A 371 14.43 -10.23 16.25
N GLU A 372 13.91 -10.14 17.48
CA GLU A 372 13.89 -11.24 18.44
C GLU A 372 13.15 -12.46 17.87
N ARG A 373 11.91 -12.27 17.42
CA ARG A 373 11.07 -13.35 16.88
C ARG A 373 11.66 -13.97 15.61
N ARG A 374 12.25 -13.17 14.73
CA ARG A 374 12.99 -13.66 13.55
C ARG A 374 14.17 -14.53 13.96
N THR A 375 14.93 -14.12 14.97
CA THR A 375 16.03 -14.93 15.51
C THR A 375 15.51 -16.25 16.08
N LEU A 376 14.45 -16.17 16.89
CA LEU A 376 13.75 -17.31 17.50
C LEU A 376 13.01 -18.20 16.51
N THR A 377 12.97 -17.87 15.22
CA THR A 377 12.32 -18.70 14.19
C THR A 377 13.18 -18.90 12.95
N SER A 378 14.46 -18.50 13.00
CA SER A 378 15.39 -18.55 11.86
C SER A 378 15.68 -19.98 11.36
N ASP A 379 15.58 -20.97 12.23
CA ASP A 379 15.79 -22.40 11.96
C ASP A 379 14.47 -23.18 11.88
N PHE A 380 13.32 -22.52 11.68
CA PHE A 380 12.00 -23.16 11.70
C PHE A 380 11.93 -24.46 10.88
N PRO A 381 12.45 -24.53 9.63
CA PRO A 381 12.42 -25.75 8.82
C PRO A 381 13.36 -26.87 9.30
N SER A 382 14.09 -26.70 10.39
CA SER A 382 14.99 -27.73 10.95
C SER A 382 14.91 -27.80 12.46
N ARG A 383 13.88 -27.19 13.05
CA ARG A 383 13.80 -26.96 14.48
C ARG A 383 13.56 -28.28 15.23
N SER A 384 14.31 -28.50 16.30
CA SER A 384 14.11 -29.68 17.15
C SER A 384 12.81 -29.59 17.95
N LEU A 385 12.22 -30.75 18.28
CA LEU A 385 11.06 -30.84 19.16
C LEU A 385 11.29 -30.14 20.52
N ALA A 386 12.49 -30.26 21.08
CA ALA A 386 12.84 -29.62 22.35
C ALA A 386 12.77 -28.09 22.25
N ALA A 387 13.29 -27.52 21.15
CA ALA A 387 13.26 -26.09 20.88
C ALA A 387 11.82 -25.58 20.61
N VAL A 388 10.99 -26.36 19.90
CA VAL A 388 9.56 -26.06 19.72
C VAL A 388 8.85 -25.99 21.08
N ARG A 389 9.03 -27.01 21.93
CA ARG A 389 8.39 -27.04 23.26
C ARG A 389 8.87 -25.92 24.17
N GLN A 390 10.15 -25.55 24.09
CA GLN A 390 10.68 -24.41 24.84
C GLN A 390 10.05 -23.11 24.36
N LEU A 391 10.04 -22.84 23.06
CA LEU A 391 9.43 -21.64 22.48
C LEU A 391 7.94 -21.54 22.83
N ALA A 392 7.23 -22.68 22.82
CA ALA A 392 5.83 -22.73 23.18
C ALA A 392 5.56 -22.33 24.64
N ARG A 393 6.43 -22.74 25.57
CA ARG A 393 6.32 -22.34 26.99
C ARG A 393 6.67 -20.88 27.20
N ASP A 394 7.70 -20.39 26.53
CA ASP A 394 8.20 -19.03 26.74
C ASP A 394 7.25 -17.96 26.17
N HIS A 395 6.36 -18.34 25.24
CA HIS A 395 5.47 -17.42 24.53
C HIS A 395 4.00 -17.88 24.49
N ASP A 396 3.59 -18.79 25.38
CA ASP A 396 2.21 -19.27 25.51
C ASP A 396 1.57 -19.67 24.17
N LEU A 397 2.29 -20.48 23.39
CA LEU A 397 1.82 -20.95 22.07
C LEU A 397 0.94 -22.19 22.23
N ASP A 398 -0.25 -22.18 21.64
CA ASP A 398 -1.22 -23.26 21.77
C ASP A 398 -1.06 -24.31 20.66
N TYR A 399 -0.72 -23.89 19.44
CA TYR A 399 -0.65 -24.77 18.27
C TYR A 399 0.63 -24.57 17.44
N LEU A 400 1.17 -25.67 16.90
CA LEU A 400 2.19 -25.66 15.85
C LEU A 400 1.58 -26.12 14.54
N VAL A 401 1.75 -25.35 13.46
CA VAL A 401 1.47 -25.76 12.08
C VAL A 401 2.80 -26.07 11.40
N SER A 402 2.97 -27.31 10.92
CA SER A 402 4.21 -27.73 10.26
C SER A 402 3.96 -28.77 9.18
N ASP A 403 4.83 -28.79 8.17
CA ASP A 403 4.94 -29.88 7.19
C ASP A 403 5.82 -31.05 7.72
N GLN A 404 6.47 -30.86 8.86
CA GLN A 404 7.32 -31.84 9.51
C GLN A 404 6.56 -32.74 10.48
N GLN A 405 7.17 -33.89 10.77
CA GLN A 405 6.66 -34.83 11.75
C GLN A 405 7.32 -34.59 13.12
N TYR A 406 6.49 -34.33 14.13
CA TYR A 406 6.89 -34.21 15.53
C TYR A 406 6.20 -35.26 16.40
N ASP A 407 6.89 -35.70 17.46
CA ASP A 407 6.30 -36.47 18.55
C ASP A 407 5.56 -35.53 19.53
N LEU A 408 4.46 -34.98 19.04
CA LEU A 408 3.52 -34.10 19.75
C LEU A 408 2.09 -34.60 19.52
N PRO A 409 1.13 -34.24 20.40
CA PRO A 409 -0.27 -34.58 20.19
C PRO A 409 -0.78 -33.97 18.87
N LEU A 410 -1.01 -34.83 17.87
CA LEU A 410 -1.55 -34.45 16.57
C LEU A 410 -3.06 -34.20 16.71
N VAL A 411 -3.50 -33.00 16.33
CA VAL A 411 -4.92 -32.59 16.43
C VAL A 411 -5.58 -32.40 15.07
N TYR A 412 -4.78 -32.27 14.00
CA TYR A 412 -5.24 -32.24 12.62
C TYR A 412 -4.10 -32.61 11.66
N GLU A 413 -4.44 -33.28 10.56
CA GLU A 413 -3.51 -33.62 9.48
C GLU A 413 -4.24 -33.58 8.14
N ASN A 414 -3.57 -33.08 7.11
CA ASN A 414 -3.92 -33.29 5.71
C ASN A 414 -2.69 -33.76 4.92
N ALA A 415 -2.75 -33.72 3.59
CA ALA A 415 -1.68 -34.29 2.75
C ALA A 415 -0.32 -33.61 2.95
N THR A 416 -0.28 -32.33 3.31
CA THR A 416 0.96 -31.56 3.47
C THR A 416 1.22 -31.13 4.91
N PHE A 417 0.18 -30.67 5.63
CA PHE A 417 0.33 -30.02 6.92
C PHE A 417 -0.22 -30.86 8.07
N ARG A 418 0.48 -30.73 9.21
CA ARG A 418 0.10 -31.27 10.51
C ARG A 418 -0.06 -30.12 11.49
N ILE A 419 -1.07 -30.20 12.34
CA ILE A 419 -1.26 -29.29 13.44
C ILE A 419 -1.13 -30.06 14.74
N TYR A 420 -0.23 -29.59 15.59
CA TYR A 420 0.08 -30.17 16.88
C TYR A 420 -0.39 -29.25 18.00
N ALA A 421 -0.94 -29.83 19.06
CA ALA A 421 -1.14 -29.10 20.30
C ALA A 421 0.21 -28.93 21.02
N LEU A 422 0.54 -27.69 21.38
CA LEU A 422 1.75 -27.32 22.11
C LEU A 422 1.47 -27.11 23.60
N ALA A 423 0.28 -26.63 23.93
CA ALA A 423 -0.11 -26.37 25.31
C ALA A 423 -0.60 -27.65 26.00
N PHE A 424 0.05 -27.98 27.11
CA PHE A 424 -0.55 -28.78 28.19
C PHE A 424 -1.51 -27.89 28.98
N ARG A 425 -2.56 -27.32 28.37
CA ARG A 425 -3.70 -26.91 29.20
C ARG A 425 -4.31 -28.21 29.69
N VAL A 426 -3.86 -28.68 30.85
CA VAL A 426 -4.66 -29.57 31.68
C VAL A 426 -5.92 -28.78 31.91
N SER A 427 -6.90 -28.99 31.04
CA SER A 427 -8.26 -28.58 31.32
C SER A 427 -8.55 -29.19 32.66
N SER A 428 -8.56 -28.37 33.71
CA SER A 428 -9.27 -28.67 34.93
C SER A 428 -10.72 -28.81 34.49
N PHE A 429 -11.04 -30.00 33.98
CA PHE A 429 -12.39 -30.49 33.83
C PHE A 429 -12.87 -30.57 35.28
N GLU A 430 -13.45 -29.48 35.76
CA GLU A 430 -14.27 -29.53 36.96
C GLU A 430 -15.35 -30.57 36.67
N PHE A 431 -15.16 -31.76 37.24
CA PHE A 431 -16.23 -32.72 37.44
C PHE A 431 -17.27 -32.00 38.31
N ARG A 432 -18.25 -31.34 37.66
CA ARG A 432 -19.53 -31.07 38.30
C ARG A 432 -20.19 -32.41 38.53
N VAL A 433 -19.88 -33.02 39.66
CA VAL A 433 -20.71 -34.06 40.26
C VAL A 433 -21.99 -33.33 40.70
N SER A 434 -23.03 -33.42 39.87
CA SER A 434 -24.38 -33.13 40.31
C SER A 434 -24.73 -34.10 41.44
N ARG A 435 -24.97 -33.57 42.64
CA ARG A 435 -25.72 -34.28 43.69
C ARG A 435 -27.21 -34.11 43.47
#